data_AF-A0A352MF14-F1
#
_entry.id   AF-A0A352MF14-F1
#
_cell.length_a   1.000
_cell.length_b   1.000
_cell.length_c   1.000
_cell.angle_alpha   90.00
_cell.angle_beta   90.00
_cell.angle_gamma   90.00
#
_symmetry.space_group_name_H-M   'P 1'
#
loop_
_entity.id
_entity.type
_entity.pdbx_description
1 polymer ?
#
loop_
_entity_poly.entity_id
_entity_poly.type
_entity_poly.pdbx_seq_one_letter_code
_entity_poly.pdbx_strand_id
1 'polypeptide(L)'
;MKFKMNHPLIFILIIASFLPGCTKDDPPAFDPEKEVFNFIVTEPQREYINASRDEQYEVTDPIPELKFAGETYTIDRFEIRGDGTLNFSRKGFGVNMDSKITLHNPGEPAERKYEEFKLLALVFDYTYIENSIAVGFFKEVDLWPVYDFYTEVKLNGHTQGLYHFIEDPFEYFIEQKNASFVVRRGYNHVIKACSVSAEKQQNLEEYIARFKMIYSILPLYSGRQLFDTLSSYIDMEQYFTKLGIDMLVKNGDYTDEVIFYTKIKNGKEVLGVFPWDYDDIFSDQPHE
;
A
#
# COMPACT_ATOMS: atom_id res chain seq x y z
N MET A 1 29.91 59.35 -32.68
CA MET A 1 28.99 58.39 -33.31
C MET A 1 29.24 57.02 -32.67
N LYS A 2 28.40 56.62 -31.70
CA LYS A 2 28.55 55.36 -30.95
C LYS A 2 27.49 54.37 -31.46
N PHE A 3 27.91 53.29 -32.12
CA PHE A 3 27.03 52.18 -32.46
C PHE A 3 26.87 51.28 -31.23
N LYS A 4 25.67 51.22 -30.66
CA LYS A 4 25.25 50.17 -29.74
C LYS A 4 24.64 49.04 -30.57
N MET A 5 25.35 47.92 -30.70
CA MET A 5 24.76 46.67 -31.18
C MET A 5 24.11 45.94 -30.00
N ASN A 6 22.77 45.88 -30.01
CA ASN A 6 22.00 44.97 -29.18
C ASN A 6 21.98 43.60 -29.87
N HIS A 7 22.70 42.61 -29.35
CA HIS A 7 22.51 41.20 -29.75
C HIS A 7 22.36 40.29 -28.52
N PRO A 8 21.20 40.33 -27.83
CA PRO A 8 20.86 39.30 -26.84
C PRO A 8 20.52 37.94 -27.50
N LEU A 9 20.25 37.89 -28.80
CA LEU A 9 19.84 36.65 -29.48
C LEU A 9 20.98 35.65 -29.73
N ILE A 10 22.22 36.11 -29.91
CA ILE A 10 23.35 35.23 -30.22
C ILE A 10 23.80 34.45 -28.98
N PHE A 11 23.61 35.03 -27.78
CA PHE A 11 23.98 34.39 -26.53
C PHE A 11 23.04 33.23 -26.15
N ILE A 12 21.76 33.29 -26.54
CA ILE A 12 20.76 32.24 -26.28
C ILE A 12 21.01 31.00 -27.16
N LEU A 13 21.47 31.19 -28.40
CA LEU A 13 21.77 30.08 -29.32
C LEU A 13 23.04 29.30 -28.94
N ILE A 14 24.01 29.94 -28.29
CA ILE A 14 25.24 29.27 -27.82
C ILE A 14 24.97 28.46 -26.55
N ILE A 15 24.06 28.89 -25.66
CA ILE A 15 23.72 28.11 -24.46
C ILE A 15 22.94 26.84 -24.83
N ALA A 16 22.10 26.87 -25.85
CA ALA A 16 21.36 25.70 -26.32
C ALA A 16 22.26 24.60 -26.93
N SER A 17 23.48 24.92 -27.36
CA SER A 17 24.44 23.96 -27.95
C SER A 17 25.38 23.31 -26.93
N PHE A 18 25.34 23.74 -25.66
CA PHE A 18 26.08 23.13 -24.55
C PHE A 18 25.17 22.39 -23.55
N LEU A 19 23.88 22.23 -23.86
CA LEU A 19 23.07 21.26 -23.13
C LEU A 19 23.60 19.87 -23.51
N PRO A 20 24.17 19.09 -22.57
CA PRO A 20 24.50 17.70 -22.84
C PRO A 20 23.22 17.07 -23.38
N GLY A 21 23.30 16.50 -24.58
CA GLY A 21 22.18 15.74 -25.12
C GLY A 21 21.77 14.76 -24.02
N CYS A 22 20.51 14.84 -23.58
CA CYS A 22 19.90 13.77 -22.81
C CYS A 22 19.91 12.54 -23.70
N THR A 23 21.03 11.82 -23.72
CA THR A 23 21.03 10.40 -24.04
C THR A 23 20.21 9.81 -22.93
N LYS A 24 18.92 9.61 -23.23
CA LYS A 24 18.04 8.79 -22.43
C LYS A 24 18.73 7.44 -22.43
N ASP A 25 19.45 7.12 -21.36
CA ASP A 25 20.00 5.78 -21.20
C ASP A 25 18.85 4.84 -21.46
N ASP A 26 19.04 3.91 -22.41
CA ASP A 26 18.00 2.94 -22.71
C ASP A 26 17.65 2.26 -21.38
N PRO A 27 16.37 2.31 -20.95
CA PRO A 27 16.00 1.65 -19.72
C PRO A 27 16.44 0.19 -19.82
N PRO A 28 16.95 -0.40 -18.73
CA PRO A 28 17.37 -1.79 -18.74
C PRO A 28 16.26 -2.64 -19.36
N ALA A 29 16.65 -3.57 -20.25
CA ALA A 29 15.71 -4.37 -21.00
C ALA A 29 14.69 -5.01 -20.04
N PHE A 30 13.41 -4.71 -20.26
CA PHE A 30 12.29 -5.31 -19.54
C PHE A 30 12.36 -6.82 -19.68
N ASP A 31 12.56 -7.52 -18.56
CA ASP A 31 12.62 -8.97 -18.50
C ASP A 31 11.32 -9.45 -17.84
N PRO A 32 10.28 -9.77 -18.64
CA PRO A 32 8.96 -10.12 -18.10
C PRO A 32 8.99 -11.34 -17.17
N GLU A 33 9.99 -12.22 -17.27
CA GLU A 33 10.12 -13.36 -16.35
C GLU A 33 10.63 -12.97 -14.96
N LYS A 34 11.25 -11.79 -14.83
CA LYS A 34 11.67 -11.22 -13.54
C LYS A 34 10.57 -10.46 -12.80
N GLU A 35 9.36 -10.47 -13.32
CA GLU A 35 8.20 -9.78 -12.74
C GLU A 35 6.98 -10.72 -12.57
N VAL A 36 7.21 -12.04 -12.46
CA VAL A 36 6.13 -13.02 -12.24
C VAL A 36 6.36 -13.75 -10.93
N PHE A 37 5.36 -13.69 -10.05
CA PHE A 37 5.36 -14.45 -8.81
C PHE A 37 4.72 -15.81 -9.08
N ASN A 38 5.52 -16.87 -9.11
CA ASN A 38 5.03 -18.23 -9.34
C ASN A 38 5.11 -19.06 -8.06
N PHE A 39 3.98 -19.23 -7.38
CA PHE A 39 3.91 -20.06 -6.19
C PHE A 39 3.79 -21.53 -6.57
N ILE A 40 4.61 -22.36 -5.93
CA ILE A 40 4.62 -23.81 -6.09
C ILE A 40 3.82 -24.40 -4.94
N VAL A 41 2.70 -25.01 -5.29
CA VAL A 41 1.74 -25.63 -4.37
C VAL A 41 1.47 -27.07 -4.81
N THR A 42 0.89 -27.89 -3.95
CA THR A 42 0.36 -29.18 -4.41
C THR A 42 -0.89 -28.97 -5.27
N GLU A 43 -1.19 -29.92 -6.15
CA GLU A 43 -2.39 -29.82 -7.00
C GLU A 43 -3.69 -29.74 -6.18
N PRO A 44 -3.87 -30.53 -5.10
CA PRO A 44 -5.04 -30.37 -4.21
C PRO A 44 -5.13 -28.98 -3.58
N GLN A 45 -4.00 -28.37 -3.18
CA GLN A 45 -4.01 -27.00 -2.66
C GLN A 45 -4.44 -26.00 -3.73
N ARG A 46 -3.92 -26.11 -4.96
CA ARG A 46 -4.32 -25.24 -6.09
C ARG A 46 -5.82 -25.32 -6.36
N GLU A 47 -6.35 -26.54 -6.42
CA GLU A 47 -7.78 -26.79 -6.61
C GLU A 47 -8.60 -26.18 -5.47
N TYR A 48 -8.18 -26.38 -4.22
CA TYR A 48 -8.85 -25.84 -3.05
C TYR A 48 -8.81 -24.31 -3.00
N ILE A 49 -7.65 -23.67 -3.22
CA ILE A 49 -7.50 -22.21 -3.29
C ILE A 49 -8.51 -21.61 -4.28
N ASN A 50 -8.63 -22.22 -5.46
CA ASN A 50 -9.50 -21.71 -6.52
C ASN A 50 -10.99 -22.03 -6.27
N ALA A 51 -11.29 -23.13 -5.57
CA ALA A 51 -12.65 -23.58 -5.30
C ALA A 51 -13.26 -23.04 -4.00
N SER A 52 -12.44 -22.67 -3.01
CA SER A 52 -12.90 -22.18 -1.70
C SER A 52 -13.71 -20.90 -1.83
N ARG A 53 -14.67 -20.69 -0.92
CA ARG A 53 -15.58 -19.53 -0.88
C ARG A 53 -15.79 -19.14 0.58
N ASP A 54 -15.88 -17.84 0.85
CA ASP A 54 -16.09 -17.28 2.20
C ASP A 54 -15.14 -17.79 3.30
N GLU A 55 -13.95 -18.28 2.92
CA GLU A 55 -13.01 -18.90 3.84
C GLU A 55 -11.63 -18.26 3.71
N GLN A 56 -11.19 -17.58 4.79
CA GLN A 56 -9.78 -17.25 4.97
C GLN A 56 -9.05 -18.53 5.39
N TYR A 57 -7.97 -18.83 4.69
CA TYR A 57 -7.28 -20.10 4.83
C TYR A 57 -5.77 -19.89 4.70
N GLU A 58 -5.02 -20.44 5.65
CA GLU A 58 -3.57 -20.49 5.59
C GLU A 58 -3.12 -21.85 5.05
N VAL A 59 -2.29 -21.83 4.00
CA VAL A 59 -1.73 -23.02 3.37
C VAL A 59 -0.53 -23.49 4.19
N THR A 60 -0.67 -24.58 4.93
CA THR A 60 0.31 -24.99 5.96
C THR A 60 1.08 -26.28 5.68
N ASP A 61 0.58 -27.19 4.84
CA ASP A 61 1.29 -28.46 4.55
C ASP A 61 1.06 -28.98 3.11
N PRO A 62 2.11 -29.03 2.26
CA PRO A 62 3.36 -28.30 2.45
C PRO A 62 3.11 -26.79 2.34
N ILE A 63 3.91 -25.98 3.05
CA ILE A 63 3.92 -24.53 2.84
C ILE A 63 4.42 -24.27 1.40
N PRO A 64 3.79 -23.35 0.64
CA PRO A 64 4.21 -23.07 -0.73
C PRO A 64 5.65 -22.52 -0.83
N GLU A 65 6.27 -22.69 -1.99
CA GLU A 65 7.52 -21.99 -2.34
C GLU A 65 7.23 -20.88 -3.35
N LEU A 66 8.00 -19.80 -3.35
CA LEU A 66 7.93 -18.76 -4.39
C LEU A 66 9.07 -18.94 -5.38
N LYS A 67 8.76 -19.10 -6.66
CA LYS A 67 9.73 -18.91 -7.75
C LYS A 67 9.60 -17.51 -8.31
N PHE A 68 10.67 -16.74 -8.23
CA PHE A 68 10.73 -15.36 -8.67
C PHE A 68 12.14 -15.01 -9.17
N ALA A 69 12.23 -14.32 -10.32
CA ALA A 69 13.49 -13.86 -10.91
C ALA A 69 14.58 -14.95 -11.08
N GLY A 70 14.18 -16.21 -11.29
CA GLY A 70 15.09 -17.35 -11.44
C GLY A 70 15.56 -17.96 -10.11
N GLU A 71 15.15 -17.43 -8.97
CA GLU A 71 15.42 -17.95 -7.64
C GLU A 71 14.18 -18.64 -7.04
N THR A 72 14.42 -19.49 -6.05
CA THR A 72 13.37 -20.09 -5.22
C THR A 72 13.50 -19.56 -3.80
N TYR A 73 12.42 -19.03 -3.27
CA TYR A 73 12.33 -18.49 -1.93
C TYR A 73 11.39 -19.34 -1.06
N THR A 74 11.80 -19.55 0.17
CA THR A 74 10.99 -20.19 1.22
C THR A 74 9.99 -19.20 1.79
N ILE A 75 8.79 -19.71 2.10
CA ILE A 75 7.69 -18.93 2.66
C ILE A 75 7.42 -19.46 4.07
N ASP A 76 7.26 -18.55 5.03
CA ASP A 76 6.87 -18.87 6.41
C ASP A 76 5.34 -18.90 6.58
N ARG A 77 4.64 -17.93 5.97
CA ARG A 77 3.16 -17.87 5.98
C ARG A 77 2.62 -17.58 4.59
N PHE A 78 1.65 -18.38 4.15
CA PHE A 78 0.91 -18.14 2.90
C PHE A 78 -0.60 -18.19 3.19
N GLU A 79 -1.24 -17.02 3.22
CA GLU A 79 -2.66 -16.89 3.55
C GLU A 79 -3.48 -16.43 2.34
N ILE A 80 -4.64 -17.05 2.14
CA ILE A 80 -5.71 -16.50 1.32
C ILE A 80 -6.39 -15.40 2.13
N ARG A 81 -6.54 -14.21 1.53
CA ARG A 81 -7.09 -13.02 2.22
C ARG A 81 -8.16 -12.31 1.41
N GLY A 82 -8.86 -11.42 2.11
CA GLY A 82 -9.99 -10.65 1.62
C GLY A 82 -11.24 -10.95 2.42
N ASP A 83 -12.27 -10.12 2.29
CA ASP A 83 -13.61 -10.40 2.81
C ASP A 83 -14.50 -10.81 1.61
N GLY A 84 -14.97 -9.87 0.80
CA GLY A 84 -15.81 -10.17 -0.38
C GLY A 84 -15.08 -10.95 -1.49
N THR A 85 -13.78 -10.69 -1.65
CA THR A 85 -12.95 -11.29 -2.72
C THR A 85 -12.73 -12.80 -2.57
N LEU A 86 -13.00 -13.38 -1.40
CA LEU A 86 -12.92 -14.83 -1.15
C LEU A 86 -13.91 -15.64 -2.00
N ASN A 87 -14.96 -14.98 -2.52
CA ASN A 87 -15.97 -15.63 -3.36
C ASN A 87 -15.56 -15.88 -4.81
N PHE A 88 -14.37 -15.43 -5.19
CA PHE A 88 -13.87 -15.55 -6.56
C PHE A 88 -12.86 -16.68 -6.66
N SER A 89 -12.71 -17.26 -7.86
CA SER A 89 -11.67 -18.26 -8.10
C SER A 89 -10.27 -17.65 -7.94
N ARG A 90 -10.12 -16.39 -8.37
CA ARG A 90 -8.90 -15.62 -8.17
C ARG A 90 -8.88 -15.07 -6.75
N LYS A 91 -7.95 -15.55 -5.95
CA LYS A 91 -7.81 -15.17 -4.53
C LYS A 91 -6.75 -14.11 -4.34
N GLY A 92 -6.94 -13.21 -3.36
CA GLY A 92 -5.87 -12.36 -2.85
C GLY A 92 -4.97 -13.16 -1.89
N PHE A 93 -3.70 -12.78 -1.80
CA PHE A 93 -2.72 -13.46 -0.94
C PHE A 93 -2.04 -12.50 0.04
N GLY A 94 -1.84 -12.96 1.27
CA GLY A 94 -0.84 -12.41 2.17
C GLY A 94 0.34 -13.39 2.24
N VAL A 95 1.55 -12.86 2.15
CA VAL A 95 2.75 -13.69 2.13
C VAL A 95 3.74 -13.14 3.14
N ASN A 96 4.26 -14.01 4.00
CA ASN A 96 5.43 -13.77 4.84
C ASN A 96 6.53 -14.75 4.42
N MET A 97 7.67 -14.22 4.00
CA MET A 97 8.81 -14.95 3.49
C MET A 97 9.79 -15.29 4.62
N ASP A 98 10.28 -16.54 4.68
CA ASP A 98 11.39 -16.94 5.56
C ASP A 98 12.70 -16.23 5.18
N SER A 99 12.84 -15.89 3.90
CA SER A 99 13.97 -15.12 3.39
C SER A 99 13.49 -13.91 2.59
N LYS A 100 14.03 -12.73 2.92
CA LYS A 100 13.58 -11.48 2.27
C LYS A 100 13.85 -11.50 0.76
N ILE A 101 12.82 -11.19 -0.03
CA ILE A 101 12.94 -11.01 -1.47
C ILE A 101 13.53 -9.64 -1.76
N THR A 102 14.38 -9.54 -2.79
CA THR A 102 14.97 -8.26 -3.19
C THR A 102 14.20 -7.72 -4.38
N LEU A 103 13.57 -6.55 -4.23
CA LEU A 103 12.88 -5.86 -5.32
C LEU A 103 13.55 -4.51 -5.58
N HIS A 104 13.71 -4.20 -6.87
CA HIS A 104 14.18 -2.90 -7.30
C HIS A 104 13.01 -1.92 -7.37
N ASN A 105 13.05 -0.86 -6.59
CA ASN A 105 12.12 0.26 -6.71
C ASN A 105 12.75 1.33 -7.62
N PRO A 106 12.21 1.59 -8.82
CA PRO A 106 12.78 2.59 -9.74
C PRO A 106 12.83 4.01 -9.16
N GLY A 107 11.98 4.32 -8.18
CA GLY A 107 11.95 5.59 -7.49
C GLY A 107 13.03 5.76 -6.41
N GLU A 108 13.75 4.68 -6.07
CA GLU A 108 14.74 4.70 -5.01
C GLU A 108 16.09 4.11 -5.45
N PRO A 109 17.22 4.71 -5.03
CA PRO A 109 18.54 4.27 -5.47
C PRO A 109 18.98 2.94 -4.85
N ALA A 110 18.30 2.45 -3.81
CA ALA A 110 18.66 1.23 -3.10
C ALA A 110 17.63 0.13 -3.35
N GLU A 111 18.13 -1.09 -3.61
CA GLU A 111 17.32 -2.30 -3.54
C GLU A 111 16.72 -2.46 -2.14
N ARG A 112 15.45 -2.83 -2.08
CA ARG A 112 14.75 -3.09 -0.82
C ARG A 112 14.49 -4.56 -0.66
N LYS A 113 14.51 -5.00 0.60
CA LYS A 113 14.29 -6.37 1.02
C LYS A 113 12.95 -6.47 1.72
N TYR A 114 12.08 -7.33 1.23
CA TYR A 114 10.70 -7.47 1.69
C TYR A 114 10.49 -8.85 2.30
N GLU A 115 9.90 -8.88 3.49
CA GLU A 115 9.57 -10.09 4.22
C GLU A 115 8.07 -10.35 4.16
N GLU A 116 7.24 -9.35 4.48
CA GLU A 116 5.80 -9.41 4.31
C GLU A 116 5.29 -8.50 3.18
N PHE A 117 4.38 -9.05 2.39
CA PHE A 117 3.69 -8.30 1.35
C PHE A 117 2.31 -8.89 1.06
N LYS A 118 1.52 -8.11 0.37
CA LYS A 118 0.16 -8.43 -0.02
C LYS A 118 0.05 -8.43 -1.55
N LEU A 119 -0.70 -9.39 -2.07
CA LEU A 119 -1.05 -9.50 -3.48
C LEU A 119 -2.57 -9.36 -3.61
N LEU A 120 -3.04 -8.19 -4.03
CA LEU A 120 -4.46 -7.94 -4.22
C LEU A 120 -4.89 -8.42 -5.60
N ALA A 121 -5.90 -9.29 -5.62
CA ALA A 121 -6.46 -9.83 -6.85
C ALA A 121 -7.31 -8.80 -7.62
N LEU A 122 -7.77 -7.72 -6.98
CA LEU A 122 -8.60 -6.66 -7.57
C LEU A 122 -9.72 -7.25 -8.44
N VAL A 123 -10.53 -8.13 -7.84
CA VAL A 123 -11.59 -8.86 -8.55
C VAL A 123 -12.80 -7.97 -8.85
N PHE A 124 -12.97 -6.88 -8.08
CA PHE A 124 -14.01 -5.88 -8.30
C PHE A 124 -13.55 -4.77 -9.26
N ASP A 125 -12.28 -4.32 -9.17
CA ASP A 125 -11.66 -3.47 -10.21
C ASP A 125 -11.19 -4.30 -11.42
N TYR A 126 -12.14 -4.66 -12.28
CA TYR A 126 -11.88 -5.47 -13.47
C TYR A 126 -10.97 -4.78 -14.51
N THR A 127 -10.73 -3.48 -14.36
CA THR A 127 -9.85 -2.70 -15.26
C THR A 127 -8.44 -2.53 -14.72
N TYR A 128 -8.23 -2.73 -13.42
CA TYR A 128 -7.01 -2.39 -12.66
C TYR A 128 -6.67 -0.90 -12.70
N ILE A 129 -7.61 -0.05 -13.10
CA ILE A 129 -7.40 1.38 -13.26
C ILE A 129 -7.86 2.13 -12.01
N GLU A 130 -8.91 1.67 -11.35
CA GLU A 130 -9.56 2.38 -10.24
C GLU A 130 -8.61 2.48 -9.05
N ASN A 131 -8.09 1.34 -8.59
CA ASN A 131 -7.13 1.33 -7.49
C ASN A 131 -5.82 2.05 -7.86
N SER A 132 -5.36 1.91 -9.11
CA SER A 132 -4.17 2.59 -9.62
C SER A 132 -4.31 4.13 -9.60
N ILE A 133 -5.46 4.65 -10.01
CA ILE A 133 -5.76 6.09 -9.98
C ILE A 133 -5.76 6.61 -8.54
N ALA A 134 -6.43 5.91 -7.62
CA ALA A 134 -6.48 6.32 -6.22
C ALA A 134 -5.09 6.34 -5.58
N VAL A 135 -4.31 5.26 -5.76
CA VAL A 135 -2.93 5.18 -5.30
C VAL A 135 -2.08 6.30 -5.90
N GLY A 136 -2.25 6.62 -7.18
CA GLY A 136 -1.59 7.75 -7.83
C GLY A 136 -1.85 9.08 -7.12
N PHE A 137 -3.12 9.39 -6.80
CA PHE A 137 -3.46 10.59 -6.03
C PHE A 137 -2.80 10.60 -4.64
N PHE A 138 -2.79 9.47 -3.94
CA PHE A 138 -2.18 9.39 -2.62
C PHE A 138 -0.65 9.50 -2.64
N LYS A 139 0.01 9.02 -3.71
CA LYS A 139 1.44 9.23 -3.92
C LYS A 139 1.77 10.71 -4.09
N GLU A 140 0.98 11.45 -4.86
CA GLU A 140 1.19 12.90 -5.10
C GLU A 140 1.05 13.76 -3.83
N VAL A 141 0.39 13.26 -2.79
CA VAL A 141 0.22 13.96 -1.50
C VAL A 141 0.98 13.30 -0.35
N ASP A 142 1.95 12.43 -0.65
CA ASP A 142 2.79 11.72 0.31
C ASP A 142 2.00 10.88 1.35
N LEU A 143 0.82 10.39 0.98
CA LEU A 143 0.00 9.48 1.80
C LEU A 143 0.12 8.01 1.41
N TRP A 144 0.80 7.68 0.30
CA TRP A 144 1.11 6.31 -0.10
C TRP A 144 2.64 6.09 -0.15
N PRO A 145 3.29 5.87 1.00
CA PRO A 145 4.74 5.80 1.06
C PRO A 145 5.30 4.36 0.95
N VAL A 146 4.41 3.37 0.81
CA VAL A 146 4.76 1.94 0.64
C VAL A 146 5.08 1.64 -0.82
N TYR A 147 5.93 0.66 -1.06
CA TYR A 147 6.21 0.20 -2.42
C TYR A 147 5.08 -0.67 -2.97
N ASP A 148 4.67 -0.42 -4.20
CA ASP A 148 3.60 -1.14 -4.87
C ASP A 148 3.81 -1.16 -6.40
N PHE A 149 3.38 -2.24 -7.04
CA PHE A 149 3.41 -2.42 -8.49
C PHE A 149 2.46 -3.54 -8.93
N TYR A 150 2.20 -3.65 -10.23
CA TYR A 150 1.39 -4.74 -10.77
C TYR A 150 2.27 -5.89 -11.25
N THR A 151 1.89 -7.12 -10.91
CA THR A 151 2.64 -8.35 -11.23
C THR A 151 1.70 -9.45 -11.68
N GLU A 152 2.15 -10.35 -12.55
CA GLU A 152 1.42 -11.60 -12.80
C GLU A 152 1.66 -12.56 -11.62
N VAL A 153 0.61 -13.26 -11.20
CA VAL A 153 0.71 -14.36 -10.23
C VAL A 153 0.38 -15.69 -10.92
N LYS A 154 1.17 -16.72 -10.61
CA LYS A 154 0.97 -18.11 -11.07
C LYS A 154 0.90 -19.06 -9.88
N LEU A 155 0.09 -20.10 -10.01
CA LEU A 155 0.10 -21.28 -9.15
C LEU A 155 0.52 -22.48 -10.01
N ASN A 156 1.66 -23.09 -9.72
CA ASN A 156 2.22 -24.20 -10.52
C ASN A 156 2.36 -23.86 -12.01
N GLY A 157 2.73 -22.61 -12.33
CA GLY A 157 2.82 -22.12 -13.72
C GLY A 157 1.47 -21.77 -14.37
N HIS A 158 0.34 -22.04 -13.72
CA HIS A 158 -0.98 -21.62 -14.19
C HIS A 158 -1.26 -20.18 -13.78
N THR A 159 -1.46 -19.30 -14.76
CA THR A 159 -1.80 -17.89 -14.50
C THR A 159 -3.06 -17.76 -13.64
N GLN A 160 -2.95 -16.92 -12.62
CA GLN A 160 -4.07 -16.40 -11.84
C GLN A 160 -4.45 -14.99 -12.31
N GLY A 161 -3.73 -14.42 -13.28
CA GLY A 161 -3.94 -13.07 -13.79
C GLY A 161 -3.03 -12.03 -13.14
N LEU A 162 -3.41 -10.76 -13.29
CA LEU A 162 -2.69 -9.61 -12.77
C LEU A 162 -3.11 -9.33 -11.32
N TYR A 163 -2.13 -8.96 -10.50
CA TYR A 163 -2.29 -8.64 -9.10
C TYR A 163 -1.60 -7.31 -8.80
N HIS A 164 -2.08 -6.59 -7.81
CA HIS A 164 -1.39 -5.44 -7.24
C HIS A 164 -0.58 -5.90 -6.03
N PHE A 165 0.73 -5.90 -6.18
CA PHE A 165 1.68 -6.07 -5.09
C PHE A 165 1.69 -4.80 -4.24
N ILE A 166 1.62 -4.98 -2.92
CA ILE A 166 1.76 -3.90 -1.94
C ILE A 166 2.65 -4.41 -0.80
N GLU A 167 3.71 -3.68 -0.49
CA GLU A 167 4.50 -3.84 0.73
C GLU A 167 3.59 -3.74 1.96
N ASP A 168 3.72 -4.65 2.93
CA ASP A 168 2.80 -4.66 4.07
C ASP A 168 2.90 -3.35 4.88
N PRO A 169 1.79 -2.58 5.01
CA PRO A 169 1.85 -1.29 5.67
C PRO A 169 2.15 -1.40 7.17
N PHE A 170 1.83 -2.53 7.82
CA PHE A 170 2.12 -2.71 9.23
C PHE A 170 3.63 -2.88 9.44
N GLU A 171 4.28 -3.77 8.68
CA GLU A 171 5.74 -3.91 8.67
C GLU A 171 6.41 -2.58 8.31
N TYR A 172 5.96 -1.92 7.23
CA TYR A 172 6.53 -0.64 6.78
C TYR A 172 6.53 0.42 7.89
N PHE A 173 5.39 0.66 8.52
CA PHE A 173 5.31 1.72 9.53
C PHE A 173 6.08 1.36 10.80
N ILE A 174 6.02 0.11 11.27
CA ILE A 174 6.75 -0.33 12.47
C ILE A 174 8.27 -0.29 12.22
N GLU A 175 8.75 -0.94 11.17
CA GLU A 175 10.18 -1.16 10.97
C GLU A 175 10.89 0.01 10.31
N GLN A 176 10.26 0.64 9.32
CA GLN A 176 10.93 1.68 8.51
C GLN A 176 10.60 3.09 8.99
N LYS A 177 9.39 3.31 9.54
CA LYS A 177 8.98 4.60 10.10
C LYS A 177 9.06 4.67 11.62
N ASN A 178 9.50 3.60 12.28
CA ASN A 178 9.61 3.51 13.73
C ASN A 178 8.30 3.88 14.43
N ALA A 179 7.16 3.54 13.82
CA ALA A 179 5.88 3.65 14.48
C ALA A 179 5.86 2.69 15.67
N SER A 180 5.36 3.16 16.80
CA SER A 180 5.16 2.30 17.97
C SER A 180 3.88 1.45 17.84
N PHE A 181 2.89 1.91 17.08
CA PHE A 181 1.61 1.24 16.91
C PHE A 181 1.01 1.50 15.52
N VAL A 182 0.41 0.46 14.93
CA VAL A 182 -0.34 0.49 13.68
C VAL A 182 -1.66 -0.24 13.88
N VAL A 183 -2.76 0.29 13.36
CA VAL A 183 -4.10 -0.27 13.51
C VAL A 183 -4.94 -0.09 12.25
N ARG A 184 -5.58 -1.17 11.78
CA ARG A 184 -6.62 -1.13 10.74
C ARG A 184 -7.98 -1.00 11.40
N ARG A 185 -8.72 0.03 11.00
CA ARG A 185 -10.12 0.23 11.41
C ARG A 185 -11.02 -0.68 10.57
N GLY A 186 -12.05 -1.23 11.18
CA GLY A 186 -13.18 -1.88 10.52
C GLY A 186 -14.46 -1.05 10.64
N TYR A 187 -15.53 -1.53 9.99
CA TYR A 187 -16.89 -1.04 10.17
C TYR A 187 -17.27 -0.81 11.64
N ASN A 188 -18.04 0.25 11.91
CA ASN A 188 -18.42 0.65 13.27
C ASN A 188 -17.22 0.85 14.22
N HIS A 189 -16.07 1.21 13.66
CA HIS A 189 -14.84 1.54 14.39
C HIS A 189 -14.25 0.36 15.17
N VAL A 190 -14.58 -0.88 14.78
CA VAL A 190 -13.91 -2.07 15.33
C VAL A 190 -12.44 -2.07 14.92
N ILE A 191 -11.59 -2.75 15.69
CA ILE A 191 -10.19 -2.96 15.31
C ILE A 191 -10.15 -4.28 14.54
N LYS A 192 -9.93 -4.24 13.22
CA LYS A 192 -9.78 -5.46 12.40
C LYS A 192 -8.40 -6.09 12.65
N ALA A 193 -7.37 -5.27 12.76
CA ALA A 193 -6.01 -5.71 13.05
C ALA A 193 -5.20 -4.60 13.73
N CYS A 194 -4.22 -4.97 14.56
CA CYS A 194 -3.26 -4.02 15.12
C CYS A 194 -1.90 -4.69 15.36
N SER A 195 -0.82 -3.93 15.21
CA SER A 195 0.55 -4.32 15.59
C SER A 195 1.20 -3.24 16.44
N VAL A 196 2.08 -3.66 17.34
CA VAL A 196 2.87 -2.80 18.21
C VAL A 196 4.34 -3.16 18.01
N SER A 197 5.22 -2.17 18.03
CA SER A 197 6.67 -2.43 17.98
C SER A 197 7.10 -3.27 19.18
N ALA A 198 8.04 -4.20 18.99
CA ALA A 198 8.46 -5.13 20.05
C ALA A 198 8.84 -4.44 21.38
N GLU A 199 9.47 -3.26 21.32
CA GLU A 199 9.88 -2.47 22.51
C GLU A 199 8.72 -1.86 23.31
N LYS A 200 7.54 -1.79 22.70
CA LYS A 200 6.34 -1.13 23.24
C LYS A 200 5.19 -2.10 23.47
N GLN A 201 5.41 -3.41 23.36
CA GLN A 201 4.35 -4.42 23.47
C GLN A 201 3.53 -4.29 24.76
N GLN A 202 4.17 -3.90 25.86
CA GLN A 202 3.53 -3.64 27.15
C GLN A 202 2.53 -2.47 27.14
N ASN A 203 2.56 -1.60 26.13
CA ASN A 203 1.70 -0.43 25.98
C ASN A 203 0.51 -0.69 25.03
N LEU A 204 0.30 -1.92 24.53
CA LEU A 204 -0.76 -2.24 23.56
C LEU A 204 -2.14 -1.72 23.99
N GLU A 205 -2.54 -1.97 25.24
CA GLU A 205 -3.84 -1.53 25.76
C GLU A 205 -3.97 0.01 25.82
N GLU A 206 -2.87 0.71 26.08
CA GLU A 206 -2.83 2.18 26.06
C GLU A 206 -3.06 2.71 24.65
N TYR A 207 -2.41 2.11 23.65
CA TYR A 207 -2.60 2.48 22.24
C TYR A 207 -4.03 2.20 21.75
N ILE A 208 -4.59 1.05 22.10
CA ILE A 208 -5.98 0.71 21.80
C ILE A 208 -6.95 1.70 22.46
N ALA A 209 -6.73 2.02 23.74
CA ALA A 209 -7.56 2.99 24.46
C ALA A 209 -7.48 4.39 23.82
N ARG A 210 -6.28 4.80 23.42
CA ARG A 210 -6.04 6.06 22.72
C ARG A 210 -6.75 6.12 21.37
N PHE A 211 -6.71 5.05 20.57
CA PHE A 211 -7.47 4.96 19.32
C PHE A 211 -8.98 5.08 19.57
N LYS A 212 -9.51 4.33 20.54
CA LYS A 212 -10.93 4.38 20.93
C LYS A 212 -11.36 5.75 21.45
N MET A 213 -10.44 6.52 22.04
CA MET A 213 -10.71 7.88 22.53
C MET A 213 -11.15 8.83 21.43
N ILE A 214 -10.68 8.64 20.18
CA ILE A 214 -11.13 9.44 19.04
C ILE A 214 -12.66 9.43 18.93
N TYR A 215 -13.27 8.25 19.09
CA TYR A 215 -14.71 8.06 18.93
C TYR A 215 -15.52 8.48 20.16
N SER A 216 -14.96 8.36 21.37
CA SER A 216 -15.62 8.86 22.58
C SER A 216 -15.67 10.39 22.64
N ILE A 217 -14.75 11.08 21.95
CA ILE A 217 -14.69 12.54 21.84
C ILE A 217 -15.77 13.10 20.90
N LEU A 218 -16.13 12.37 19.84
CA LEU A 218 -17.07 12.83 18.81
C LEU A 218 -18.42 13.35 19.35
N PRO A 219 -19.11 12.68 20.30
CA PRO A 219 -20.38 13.19 20.84
C PRO A 219 -20.22 14.36 21.83
N LEU A 220 -19.01 14.64 22.31
CA LEU A 220 -18.76 15.60 23.39
C LEU A 220 -18.45 17.01 22.89
N TYR A 221 -17.90 17.12 21.69
CA TYR A 221 -17.42 18.39 21.14
C TYR A 221 -17.95 18.61 19.72
N SER A 222 -17.97 19.87 19.29
CA SER A 222 -18.37 20.25 17.93
C SER A 222 -17.52 21.41 17.39
N GLY A 223 -17.59 21.61 16.07
CA GLY A 223 -16.93 22.72 15.38
C GLY A 223 -15.42 22.80 15.67
N ARG A 224 -14.94 24.01 15.98
CA ARG A 224 -13.52 24.27 16.22
C ARG A 224 -12.96 23.49 17.41
N GLN A 225 -13.74 23.38 18.48
CA GLN A 225 -13.32 22.67 19.68
C GLN A 225 -13.09 21.17 19.41
N LEU A 226 -13.96 20.56 18.61
CA LEU A 226 -13.77 19.18 18.17
C LEU A 226 -12.49 19.03 17.36
N PHE A 227 -12.26 19.91 16.39
CA PHE A 227 -11.05 19.91 15.57
C PHE A 227 -9.78 20.02 16.43
N ASP A 228 -9.72 21.01 17.32
CA ASP A 228 -8.55 21.22 18.18
C ASP A 228 -8.34 20.02 19.13
N THR A 229 -9.42 19.43 19.64
CA THR A 229 -9.34 18.25 20.51
C THR A 229 -8.83 17.03 19.76
N LEU A 230 -9.39 16.73 18.59
CA LEU A 230 -8.96 15.62 17.74
C LEU A 230 -7.51 15.78 17.25
N SER A 231 -7.05 17.01 17.01
CA SER A 231 -5.66 17.29 16.61
C SER A 231 -4.60 16.86 17.64
N SER A 232 -5.02 16.57 18.89
CA SER A 232 -4.15 15.98 19.91
C SER A 232 -4.00 14.46 19.80
N TYR A 233 -4.85 13.80 19.00
CA TYR A 233 -4.89 12.35 18.83
C TYR A 233 -4.56 11.90 17.42
N ILE A 234 -4.97 12.67 16.41
CA ILE A 234 -4.84 12.34 15.00
C ILE A 234 -4.21 13.51 14.24
N ASP A 235 -3.41 13.19 13.22
CA ASP A 235 -2.93 14.14 12.23
C ASP A 235 -4.09 14.59 11.33
N MET A 236 -4.81 15.62 11.76
CA MET A 236 -6.00 16.14 11.07
C MET A 236 -5.71 16.57 9.62
N GLU A 237 -4.47 16.97 9.32
CA GLU A 237 -4.07 17.36 7.97
C GLU A 237 -4.08 16.15 7.03
N GLN A 238 -3.39 15.06 7.41
CA GLN A 238 -3.44 13.81 6.63
C GLN A 238 -4.86 13.26 6.53
N TYR A 239 -5.63 13.32 7.63
CA TYR A 239 -7.02 12.86 7.64
C TYR A 239 -7.89 13.63 6.64
N PHE A 240 -7.85 14.97 6.65
CA PHE A 240 -8.62 15.78 5.72
C PHE A 240 -8.11 15.69 4.28
N THR A 241 -6.80 15.50 4.07
CA THR A 241 -6.25 15.22 2.73
C THR A 241 -6.81 13.91 2.19
N LYS A 242 -6.82 12.84 2.98
CA LYS A 242 -7.43 11.56 2.58
C LYS A 242 -8.91 11.72 2.28
N LEU A 243 -9.66 12.38 3.17
CA LEU A 243 -11.08 12.66 2.95
C LEU A 243 -11.34 13.48 1.68
N GLY A 244 -10.47 14.45 1.38
CA GLY A 244 -10.56 15.23 0.15
C GLY A 244 -10.40 14.37 -1.10
N ILE A 245 -9.46 13.40 -1.08
CA ILE A 245 -9.29 12.44 -2.16
C ILE A 245 -10.49 11.50 -2.25
N ASP A 246 -10.97 10.94 -1.12
CA ASP A 246 -12.17 10.10 -1.07
C ASP A 246 -13.36 10.78 -1.75
N MET A 247 -13.58 12.07 -1.46
CA MET A 247 -14.65 12.87 -2.06
C MET A 247 -14.43 13.12 -3.55
N LEU A 248 -13.18 13.34 -3.97
CA LEU A 248 -12.83 13.59 -5.37
C LEU A 248 -13.06 12.35 -6.24
N VAL A 249 -12.61 11.20 -5.76
CA VAL A 249 -12.73 9.93 -6.48
C VAL A 249 -14.06 9.23 -6.21
N LYS A 250 -14.89 9.76 -5.30
CA LYS A 250 -16.12 9.12 -4.82
C LYS A 250 -15.86 7.69 -4.38
N ASN A 251 -14.96 7.50 -3.41
CA ASN A 251 -14.80 6.19 -2.79
C ASN A 251 -16.08 5.88 -1.99
N GLY A 252 -16.82 4.84 -2.39
CA GLY A 252 -18.05 4.42 -1.73
C GLY A 252 -17.82 3.73 -0.38
N ASP A 253 -16.62 3.18 -0.17
CA ASP A 253 -16.25 2.33 0.97
C ASP A 253 -15.22 2.95 1.93
N TYR A 254 -15.01 4.26 1.86
CA TYR A 254 -13.94 4.96 2.60
C TYR A 254 -14.02 4.86 4.16
N THR A 255 -15.08 4.28 4.72
CA THR A 255 -15.38 4.32 6.15
C THR A 255 -14.65 3.28 7.00
N ASP A 256 -14.08 2.24 6.41
CA ASP A 256 -13.14 1.34 7.08
C ASP A 256 -11.86 1.09 6.27
N GLU A 257 -11.79 1.70 5.09
CA GLU A 257 -10.63 1.70 4.21
C GLU A 257 -9.55 2.71 4.62
N VAL A 258 -9.03 2.46 5.84
CA VAL A 258 -8.00 3.25 6.50
C VAL A 258 -7.20 2.46 7.53
N ILE A 259 -5.90 2.73 7.54
CA ILE A 259 -4.96 2.33 8.58
C ILE A 259 -4.48 3.59 9.30
N PHE A 260 -4.31 3.49 10.61
CA PHE A 260 -3.69 4.52 11.44
C PHE A 260 -2.36 4.02 11.97
N TYR A 261 -1.38 4.92 12.06
CA TYR A 261 -0.05 4.61 12.61
C TYR A 261 0.43 5.73 13.51
N THR A 262 1.19 5.43 14.55
CA THR A 262 1.78 6.49 15.39
C THR A 262 2.91 7.20 14.67
N LYS A 263 2.94 8.53 14.76
CA LYS A 263 4.02 9.40 14.29
C LYS A 263 4.23 10.55 15.26
N ILE A 264 5.42 11.17 15.24
CA ILE A 264 5.67 12.39 16.00
C ILE A 264 5.28 13.61 15.15
N LYS A 265 4.34 14.43 15.64
CA LYS A 265 3.98 15.74 15.10
C LYS A 265 4.10 16.78 16.20
N ASN A 266 4.90 17.83 15.98
CA ASN A 266 5.12 18.91 16.96
C ASN A 266 5.53 18.42 18.36
N GLY A 267 6.42 17.42 18.42
CA GLY A 267 6.91 16.84 19.68
C GLY A 267 5.91 15.97 20.44
N LYS A 268 4.74 15.68 19.85
CA LYS A 268 3.74 14.77 20.40
C LYS A 268 3.58 13.60 19.45
N GLU A 269 3.48 12.40 20.00
CA GLU A 269 3.00 11.26 19.23
C GLU A 269 1.53 11.48 18.91
N VAL A 270 1.09 11.24 17.67
CA VAL A 270 -0.29 11.28 17.18
C VAL A 270 -0.49 10.15 16.17
N LEU A 271 -1.73 9.85 15.82
CA LEU A 271 -2.07 8.89 14.77
C LEU A 271 -2.03 9.58 13.39
N GLY A 272 -1.12 9.18 12.52
CA GLY A 272 -1.18 9.44 11.09
C GLY A 272 -2.22 8.57 10.39
N VAL A 273 -2.44 8.85 9.11
CA VAL A 273 -3.45 8.19 8.27
C VAL A 273 -2.78 7.58 7.05
N PHE A 274 -3.12 6.33 6.75
CA PHE A 274 -2.73 5.63 5.54
C PHE A 274 -4.00 5.06 4.87
N PRO A 275 -4.27 5.40 3.60
CA PRO A 275 -5.38 4.83 2.83
C PRO A 275 -5.14 3.33 2.56
N TRP A 276 -6.20 2.52 2.55
CA TRP A 276 -6.18 1.08 2.22
C TRP A 276 -7.32 0.78 1.24
N ASP A 277 -7.18 -0.24 0.35
CA ASP A 277 -8.22 -0.76 -0.58
C ASP A 277 -9.12 0.28 -1.29
N TYR A 278 -8.71 0.73 -2.47
CA TYR A 278 -9.46 1.73 -3.27
C TYR A 278 -9.90 1.18 -4.62
N ASP A 279 -10.31 -0.08 -4.68
CA ASP A 279 -10.96 -0.66 -5.85
C ASP A 279 -12.43 -0.21 -6.03
N ASP A 280 -13.03 0.45 -5.03
CA ASP A 280 -14.42 0.93 -5.05
C ASP A 280 -14.57 2.45 -5.27
N ILE A 281 -13.75 3.01 -6.18
CA ILE A 281 -13.85 4.43 -6.55
C ILE A 281 -14.82 4.66 -7.72
N PHE A 282 -15.34 5.88 -7.82
CA PHE A 282 -16.39 6.28 -8.77
C PHE A 282 -17.74 5.56 -8.60
N SER A 283 -17.95 4.93 -7.44
CA SER A 283 -19.20 4.28 -7.05
C SER A 283 -19.83 5.01 -5.86
N ASP A 284 -21.16 5.14 -5.87
CA ASP A 284 -21.90 5.73 -4.76
C ASP A 284 -22.17 4.70 -3.63
N GLN A 285 -21.89 3.42 -3.84
CA GLN A 285 -22.08 2.33 -2.87
C GLN A 285 -20.82 1.43 -2.84
N PRO A 286 -20.42 0.90 -1.67
CA PRO A 286 -19.40 -0.14 -1.58
C PRO A 286 -19.86 -1.41 -2.33
N HIS A 287 -18.92 -2.14 -2.94
CA HIS A 287 -19.20 -3.40 -3.61
C HIS A 287 -19.18 -4.60 -2.65
N GLU A 288 -18.57 -4.46 -1.47
CA GLU A 288 -18.57 -5.45 -0.38
C GLU A 288 -19.79 -5.37 0.56
#